data_AF-A0A2P0QLX0-F1
#
_entry.id   AF-A0A2P0QLX0-F1
#
_cell.length_a   1.000
_cell.length_b   1.000
_cell.length_c   1.000
_cell.angle_alpha   90.00
_cell.angle_beta   90.00
_cell.angle_gamma   90.00
#
_symmetry.space_group_name_H-M   'P 1'
#
loop_
_entity.id
_entity.type
_entity.pdbx_description
1 polymer ?
#
loop_
_entity_poly.entity_id
_entity_poly.type
_entity_poly.pdbx_seq_one_letter_code
_entity_poly.pdbx_strand_id
1 'polypeptide(L)'
;LVSDLMSGAIDAAVRGTLPASNTLKALKKAAGVDHLERIALLETVHGKKFLFAPVGVDEGWTVDAKLELIKKGRVIAQKFHLPEKVGVLSGGRLGDIGRHILVDRSIADAELVARLGNAQHYEILIEDAVETCG
;
A
#
# COMPACT_ATOMS: atom_id res chain seq x y z
N LEU A 1 5.69 2.13 -25.04
CA LEU A 1 5.50 2.38 -23.60
C LEU A 1 5.81 1.15 -22.74
N VAL A 2 4.92 0.15 -22.62
CA VAL A 2 5.17 -1.00 -21.72
C VAL A 2 6.40 -1.80 -22.15
N SER A 3 6.55 -2.08 -23.45
CA SER A 3 7.73 -2.79 -23.96
C SER A 3 9.03 -2.03 -23.64
N ASP A 4 9.04 -0.71 -23.86
CA ASP A 4 10.21 0.15 -23.61
C ASP A 4 10.56 0.20 -22.12
N LEU A 5 9.56 0.22 -21.24
CA LEU A 5 9.77 0.16 -19.80
C LEU A 5 10.37 -1.19 -19.38
N MET A 6 9.85 -2.30 -19.92
CA MET A 6 10.32 -3.65 -19.58
C MET A 6 11.71 -3.97 -20.16
N SER A 7 12.07 -3.36 -21.30
CA SER A 7 13.41 -3.51 -21.89
C SER A 7 14.45 -2.58 -21.28
N GLY A 8 14.04 -1.63 -20.42
CA GLY A 8 14.92 -0.61 -19.85
C GLY A 8 15.30 0.49 -20.86
N ALA A 9 14.58 0.63 -21.97
CA ALA A 9 14.75 1.75 -22.89
C ALA A 9 14.25 3.08 -22.29
N ILE A 10 13.35 3.00 -21.29
CA ILE A 10 12.94 4.12 -20.44
C ILE A 10 12.97 3.69 -18.98
N ASP A 11 13.37 4.59 -18.08
CA ASP A 11 13.41 4.31 -16.63
C ASP A 11 12.03 4.38 -15.96
N ALA A 12 11.11 5.16 -16.54
CA ALA A 12 9.79 5.39 -16.00
C ALA A 12 8.76 5.67 -17.10
N ALA A 13 7.49 5.41 -16.78
CA ALA A 13 6.37 5.63 -17.68
C ALA A 13 5.24 6.38 -16.97
N VAL A 14 4.68 7.38 -17.64
CA VAL A 14 3.46 8.07 -17.21
C VAL A 14 2.31 7.63 -18.12
N ARG A 15 1.25 7.07 -17.54
CA ARG A 15 0.02 6.79 -18.28
C ARG A 15 -0.75 8.10 -18.50
N GLY A 16 -0.74 8.60 -19.73
CA GLY A 16 -1.58 9.71 -20.15
C GLY A 16 -3.06 9.31 -20.31
N THR A 17 -3.66 9.63 -21.45
CA THR A 17 -5.08 9.36 -21.75
C THR A 17 -5.39 7.91 -22.10
N LEU A 18 -4.39 7.01 -22.11
CA LEU A 18 -4.58 5.59 -22.44
C LEU A 18 -5.54 4.89 -21.46
N PRO A 19 -6.47 4.03 -21.92
CA PRO A 19 -7.39 3.33 -21.04
C PRO A 19 -6.65 2.47 -19.99
N ALA A 20 -6.95 2.71 -18.71
CA ALA A 20 -6.27 2.04 -17.60
C ALA A 20 -6.38 0.51 -17.67
N SER A 21 -7.56 -0.03 -17.97
CA SER A 21 -7.79 -1.48 -18.09
C SER A 21 -6.84 -2.14 -19.09
N ASN A 22 -6.67 -1.54 -20.28
CA ASN A 22 -5.81 -2.07 -21.33
C ASN A 22 -4.33 -1.91 -20.97
N THR A 23 -3.92 -0.74 -20.46
CA THR A 23 -2.53 -0.48 -20.09
C THR A 23 -2.07 -1.37 -18.94
N LEU A 24 -2.87 -1.52 -17.88
CA LEU A 24 -2.53 -2.35 -16.73
C LEU A 24 -2.52 -3.85 -17.12
N LYS A 25 -3.44 -4.31 -17.97
CA LYS A 25 -3.42 -5.68 -18.49
C LYS A 25 -2.15 -5.98 -19.30
N ALA A 26 -1.72 -5.03 -20.14
CA ALA A 26 -0.48 -5.16 -20.90
C ALA A 26 0.76 -5.16 -19.98
N LEU A 27 0.78 -4.28 -18.97
CA LEU A 27 1.86 -4.21 -17.99
C LEU A 27 2.00 -5.51 -17.20
N LYS A 28 0.88 -6.06 -16.68
CA LYS A 28 0.87 -7.37 -15.99
C LYS A 28 1.43 -8.49 -16.86
N LYS A 29 0.95 -8.58 -18.09
CA LYS A 29 1.41 -9.59 -19.06
C LYS A 29 2.91 -9.47 -19.32
N ALA A 30 3.42 -8.25 -19.51
CA ALA A 30 4.82 -8.03 -19.82
C ALA A 30 5.74 -8.23 -18.61
N ALA A 31 5.28 -7.90 -17.40
CA ALA A 31 6.01 -8.11 -16.15
C ALA A 31 5.92 -9.56 -15.64
N GLY A 32 5.07 -10.41 -16.21
CA GLY A 32 4.90 -11.80 -15.79
C GLY A 32 4.25 -11.95 -14.42
N VAL A 33 3.43 -10.98 -14.01
CA VAL A 33 2.73 -10.95 -12.71
C VAL A 33 1.22 -11.07 -12.89
N ASP A 34 0.55 -11.64 -11.90
CA ASP A 34 -0.90 -11.83 -11.84
C ASP A 34 -1.65 -10.57 -11.37
N HIS A 35 -1.02 -9.76 -10.53
CA HIS A 35 -1.55 -8.51 -10.01
C HIS A 35 -0.50 -7.37 -10.00
N LEU A 36 -0.98 -6.14 -9.81
CA LEU A 36 -0.16 -4.96 -9.59
C LEU A 36 -0.53 -4.38 -8.23
N GLU A 37 0.39 -3.65 -7.63
CA GLU A 37 0.21 -2.97 -6.36
C GLU A 37 0.53 -1.48 -6.55
N ARG A 38 -0.20 -0.62 -5.85
CA ARG A 38 -0.01 0.84 -5.90
C ARG A 38 0.26 1.40 -4.52
N ILE A 39 1.28 2.27 -4.47
CA ILE A 39 1.65 3.07 -3.30
C ILE A 39 1.65 4.54 -3.72
N ALA A 40 1.06 5.39 -2.88
CA ALA A 40 1.11 6.84 -3.04
C ALA A 40 2.14 7.45 -2.08
N LEU A 41 2.91 8.44 -2.56
CA LEU A 41 3.67 9.34 -1.69
C LEU A 41 2.80 10.55 -1.39
N LEU A 42 2.50 10.77 -0.12
CA LEU A 42 1.68 11.88 0.36
C LEU A 42 2.51 12.82 1.24
N GLU A 43 2.05 14.06 1.37
CA GLU A 43 2.67 15.08 2.20
C GLU A 43 1.60 15.81 3.02
N THR A 44 1.82 15.98 4.32
CA THR A 44 0.92 16.75 5.18
C THR A 44 1.11 18.26 4.97
N VAL A 45 0.19 19.08 5.47
CA VAL A 45 0.31 20.55 5.46
C VAL A 45 1.54 21.07 6.21
N HIS A 46 2.16 20.23 7.05
CA HIS A 46 3.37 20.54 7.80
C HIS A 46 4.65 20.00 7.12
N GLY A 47 4.54 19.50 5.88
CA GLY A 47 5.68 19.02 5.09
C GLY A 47 6.14 17.59 5.39
N LYS A 48 5.37 16.83 6.18
CA LYS A 48 5.71 15.45 6.55
C LYS A 48 5.30 14.49 5.44
N LYS A 49 6.25 13.70 4.93
CA LYS A 49 6.07 12.81 3.78
C LYS A 49 5.94 11.36 4.22
N PHE A 50 4.96 10.64 3.70
CA PHE A 50 4.75 9.23 4.01
C PHE A 50 4.23 8.45 2.81
N LEU A 51 4.46 7.14 2.82
CA LEU A 51 3.88 6.22 1.84
C LEU A 51 2.53 5.73 2.34
N PHE A 52 1.53 5.74 1.46
CA PHE A 52 0.18 5.25 1.75
C PHE A 52 -0.21 4.15 0.75
N ALA A 53 -0.61 2.99 1.28
CA ALA A 53 -0.90 1.81 0.48
C ALA A 53 -1.88 0.85 1.19
N PRO A 54 -2.64 0.05 0.42
CA PRO A 54 -2.84 0.18 -1.03
C PRO A 54 -3.72 1.39 -1.37
N VAL A 55 -3.62 1.87 -2.62
CA VAL A 55 -4.56 2.88 -3.17
C VAL A 55 -5.39 2.33 -4.34
N GLY A 56 -5.17 1.05 -4.69
CA GLY A 56 -5.95 0.33 -5.67
C GLY A 56 -7.17 -0.36 -5.09
N VAL A 57 -8.27 -0.39 -5.85
CA VAL A 57 -9.52 -1.06 -5.45
C VAL A 57 -9.42 -2.59 -5.43
N ASP A 58 -8.47 -3.15 -6.17
CA ASP A 58 -8.25 -4.59 -6.37
C ASP A 58 -7.04 -5.13 -5.59
N GLU A 59 -6.57 -4.41 -4.56
CA GLU A 59 -5.31 -4.66 -3.86
C GLU A 59 -5.49 -4.86 -2.35
N GLY A 60 -4.55 -5.56 -1.70
CA GLY A 60 -4.44 -5.63 -0.24
C GLY A 60 -5.63 -6.29 0.48
N TRP A 61 -6.40 -7.14 -0.21
CA TRP A 61 -7.57 -7.83 0.34
C TRP A 61 -7.22 -9.00 1.28
N THR A 62 -5.97 -9.49 1.25
CA THR A 62 -5.49 -10.57 2.11
C THR A 62 -4.35 -10.11 3.00
N VAL A 63 -4.11 -10.83 4.10
CA VAL A 63 -2.97 -10.62 5.00
C VAL A 63 -1.65 -10.70 4.23
N ASP A 64 -1.48 -11.74 3.39
CA ASP A 64 -0.27 -11.93 2.60
C ASP A 64 -0.02 -10.76 1.62
N ALA A 65 -1.07 -10.27 0.95
CA ALA A 65 -0.95 -9.12 0.05
C ALA A 65 -0.51 -7.85 0.81
N LYS A 66 -1.03 -7.65 2.03
CA LYS A 66 -0.61 -6.53 2.88
C LYS A 66 0.85 -6.68 3.34
N LEU A 67 1.31 -7.89 3.65
CA LEU A 67 2.70 -8.16 4.02
C LEU A 67 3.67 -7.92 2.85
N GLU A 68 3.30 -8.31 1.63
CA GLU A 68 4.09 -8.00 0.44
C GLU A 68 4.16 -6.50 0.16
N LEU A 69 3.04 -5.78 0.34
CA LEU A 69 3.02 -4.31 0.28
C LEU A 69 3.96 -3.68 1.32
N ILE A 70 3.98 -4.17 2.55
CA ILE A 70 4.92 -3.70 3.58
C ILE A 70 6.37 -3.90 3.14
N LYS A 71 6.70 -5.09 2.66
CA LYS A 71 8.05 -5.44 2.21
C LYS A 71 8.51 -4.56 1.06
N LYS A 72 7.69 -4.41 0.01
CA LYS A 72 8.00 -3.58 -1.17
C LYS A 72 7.98 -2.08 -0.83
N GLY A 73 7.07 -1.68 0.05
CA GLY A 73 6.95 -0.31 0.56
C GLY A 73 8.21 0.15 1.29
N ARG A 74 8.81 -0.68 2.15
CA ARG A 74 10.09 -0.38 2.81
C ARG A 74 11.22 -0.10 1.82
N VAL A 75 11.30 -0.87 0.74
CA VAL A 75 12.30 -0.65 -0.33
C VAL A 75 12.09 0.72 -0.99
N ILE A 76 10.83 1.13 -1.21
CA ILE A 76 10.53 2.46 -1.75
C ILE A 76 10.85 3.55 -0.71
N ALA A 77 10.49 3.36 0.55
CA ALA A 77 10.76 4.29 1.64
C ALA A 77 12.27 4.59 1.77
N GLN A 78 13.11 3.55 1.73
CA GLN A 78 14.57 3.68 1.73
C GLN A 78 15.07 4.55 0.57
N LYS A 79 14.54 4.36 -0.64
CA LYS A 79 14.92 5.14 -1.83
C LYS A 79 14.50 6.61 -1.73
N PHE A 80 13.42 6.91 -1.00
CA PHE A 80 12.96 8.28 -0.73
C PHE A 80 13.52 8.86 0.57
N HIS A 81 14.40 8.14 1.28
CA HIS A 81 14.94 8.51 2.59
C HIS A 81 13.85 8.76 3.65
N LEU A 82 12.77 8.00 3.59
CA LEU A 82 11.67 8.01 4.56
C LEU A 82 11.90 6.95 5.65
N PRO A 83 11.26 7.10 6.83
CA PRO A 83 11.26 6.05 7.84
C PRO A 83 10.69 4.73 7.31
N GLU A 84 11.27 3.61 7.76
CA GLU A 84 10.78 2.26 7.42
C GLU A 84 9.74 1.71 8.41
N LYS A 85 9.30 2.56 9.34
CA LYS A 85 8.23 2.26 10.28
C LYS A 85 6.92 2.13 9.51
N VAL A 86 6.06 1.22 9.96
CA VAL A 86 4.82 0.89 9.26
C VAL A 86 3.66 0.98 10.24
N GLY A 87 2.66 1.77 9.86
CA GLY A 87 1.34 1.76 10.47
C GLY A 87 0.35 0.96 9.65
N VAL A 88 -0.42 0.09 10.30
CA VAL A 88 -1.52 -0.68 9.70
C VAL A 88 -2.83 -0.10 10.21
N LEU A 89 -3.74 0.21 9.29
CA LEU A 89 -5.09 0.68 9.61
C LEU A 89 -6.11 -0.46 9.46
N SER A 90 -7.23 -0.35 10.16
CA SER A 90 -8.41 -1.22 10.09
C SER A 90 -9.68 -0.41 9.84
N GLY A 91 -10.78 -1.09 9.49
CA GLY A 91 -12.08 -0.46 9.28
C GLY A 91 -12.82 0.01 10.54
N GLY A 92 -12.19 -0.09 11.71
CA GLY A 92 -12.77 0.30 12.99
C GLY A 92 -11.76 0.27 14.12
N ARG A 93 -12.19 0.72 15.30
CA ARG A 93 -11.45 0.68 16.55
C ARG A 93 -11.56 -0.67 17.23
N LEU A 94 -10.62 -1.03 18.10
CA LEU A 94 -10.71 -2.28 18.89
C LEU A 94 -12.01 -2.34 19.72
N GLY A 95 -12.51 -1.18 20.17
CA GLY A 95 -13.80 -1.06 20.85
C GLY A 95 -15.04 -1.26 19.96
N ASP A 96 -14.87 -1.37 18.63
CA ASP A 96 -15.95 -1.64 17.69
C ASP A 96 -16.16 -3.15 17.43
N ILE A 97 -15.33 -4.02 17.99
CA ILE A 97 -15.45 -5.48 17.84
C ILE A 97 -16.85 -5.94 18.29
N GLY A 98 -17.51 -6.73 17.43
CA GLY A 98 -18.85 -7.26 17.64
C GLY A 98 -19.98 -6.36 17.10
N ARG A 99 -19.66 -5.18 16.56
CA ARG A 99 -20.66 -4.29 15.95
C ARG A 99 -20.96 -4.65 14.49
N HIS A 100 -19.99 -5.19 13.75
CA HIS A 100 -20.16 -5.58 12.36
C HIS A 100 -19.09 -6.58 11.91
N ILE A 101 -19.50 -7.72 11.34
CA ILE A 101 -18.60 -8.83 10.99
C ILE A 101 -17.45 -8.44 10.05
N LEU A 102 -17.68 -7.51 9.12
CA LEU A 102 -16.62 -7.04 8.22
C LEU A 102 -15.61 -6.12 8.93
N VAL A 103 -16.06 -5.37 9.94
CA VAL A 103 -15.17 -4.52 10.76
C VAL A 103 -14.33 -5.41 11.65
N ASP A 104 -14.95 -6.40 12.30
CA ASP A 104 -14.25 -7.39 13.14
C ASP A 104 -13.15 -8.10 12.35
N ARG A 105 -13.46 -8.57 11.13
CA ARG A 105 -12.48 -9.19 10.25
C ARG A 105 -11.37 -8.21 9.87
N SER A 106 -11.70 -6.96 9.54
CA SER A 106 -10.69 -5.96 9.19
C SER A 106 -9.76 -5.64 10.36
N ILE A 107 -10.26 -5.64 11.59
CA ILE A 107 -9.46 -5.43 12.81
C ILE A 107 -8.53 -6.63 13.02
N ALA A 108 -9.07 -7.85 12.97
CA ALA A 108 -8.28 -9.07 13.14
C ALA A 108 -7.17 -9.19 12.08
N ASP A 109 -7.48 -8.90 10.81
CA ASP A 109 -6.49 -8.88 9.74
C ASP A 109 -5.41 -7.81 10.00
N ALA A 110 -5.78 -6.63 10.50
CA ALA A 110 -4.83 -5.56 10.79
C ALA A 110 -3.89 -5.91 11.96
N GLU A 111 -4.41 -6.52 13.03
CA GLU A 111 -3.60 -7.02 14.14
C GLU A 111 -2.62 -8.10 13.68
N LEU A 112 -3.08 -9.03 12.85
CA LEU A 112 -2.24 -10.10 12.31
C LEU A 112 -1.13 -9.55 11.41
N VAL A 113 -1.47 -8.62 10.49
CA VAL A 113 -0.49 -7.95 9.63
C VAL A 113 0.50 -7.14 10.44
N ALA A 114 0.06 -6.41 11.47
CA ALA A 114 0.94 -5.65 12.35
C ALA A 114 1.98 -6.57 13.00
N ARG A 115 1.52 -7.69 13.57
CA ARG A 115 2.39 -8.68 14.22
C ARG A 115 3.38 -9.32 13.24
N LEU A 116 2.91 -9.78 12.08
CA LEU A 116 3.76 -10.49 11.12
C LEU A 116 4.68 -9.55 10.32
N GLY A 117 4.26 -8.31 10.10
CA GLY A 117 4.98 -7.31 9.31
C GLY A 117 6.00 -6.47 10.08
N ASN A 118 6.17 -6.72 11.40
CA ASN A 118 6.91 -5.84 12.31
C ASN A 118 6.42 -4.38 12.16
N ALA A 119 5.11 -4.20 12.34
CA ALA A 119 4.39 -2.97 12.16
C ALA A 119 3.47 -2.72 13.37
N GLN A 120 2.90 -1.52 13.45
CA GLN A 120 2.01 -1.14 14.54
C GLN A 120 0.58 -0.97 14.00
N HIS A 121 -0.40 -1.53 14.69
CA HIS A 121 -1.82 -1.31 14.38
C HIS A 121 -2.27 0.02 14.98
N TYR A 122 -2.88 0.89 14.15
CA TYR A 122 -3.36 2.23 14.52
C TYR A 122 -4.87 2.37 14.39
N GLU A 123 -5.61 1.26 14.32
CA GLU A 123 -7.07 1.30 14.16
C GLU A 123 -7.48 2.14 12.95
N ILE A 124 -8.28 3.20 13.13
CA ILE A 124 -8.68 4.15 12.08
C ILE A 124 -7.87 5.46 12.13
N LEU A 125 -6.88 5.56 13.02
CA LEU A 125 -6.18 6.80 13.38
C LEU A 125 -4.99 7.01 12.45
N ILE A 126 -5.27 7.45 11.22
CA ILE A 126 -4.23 7.74 10.24
C ILE A 126 -3.30 8.87 10.69
N GLU A 127 -3.82 9.83 11.43
CA GLU A 127 -3.07 10.94 12.01
C GLU A 127 -1.96 10.45 12.94
N ASP A 128 -2.24 9.47 13.80
CA ASP A 128 -1.27 8.89 14.74
C ASP A 128 -0.27 8.01 14.01
N ALA A 129 -0.73 7.25 13.01
CA ALA A 129 0.14 6.45 12.15
C ALA A 129 1.13 7.34 11.40
N VAL A 130 0.67 8.43 10.79
CA VAL A 130 1.53 9.40 10.11
C VAL A 130 2.48 10.05 11.10
N GLU A 131 2.03 10.38 12.32
CA GLU A 131 2.90 11.05 13.28
C GLU A 131 4.08 10.17 13.73
N THR A 132 3.88 8.86 13.83
CA THR A 132 4.87 7.92 14.35
C THR A 132 5.69 7.21 13.27
N CYS A 133 5.12 7.04 12.07
CA CYS A 133 5.67 6.25 10.98
C CYS A 133 6.02 7.05 9.71
N GLY A 134 5.51 8.29 9.58
CA GLY A 134 5.86 9.22 8.49
C GLY A 134 7.03 10.14 8.80
#